data_AF-A0A535RZ51-F1
#
_entry.id   AF-A0A535RZ51-F1
#
_cell.length_a   1.000
_cell.length_b   1.000
_cell.length_c   1.000
_cell.angle_alpha   90.00
_cell.angle_beta   90.00
_cell.angle_gamma   90.00
#
_symmetry.space_group_name_H-M   'P 1'
#
loop_
_entity.id
_entity.type
_entity.pdbx_description
1 polymer ?
#
loop_
_entity_poly.entity_id
_entity_poly.type
_entity_poly.pdbx_seq_one_letter_code
_entity_poly.pdbx_strand_id
1 'polypeptide(L)'
;MPRRLTNLSLLALTTGLVGSGVGGWVLPLDVAGPLYPLHRALAIGLVLALAWKAGIARRSLARRLPRGDESIAVGAVAALALVVSLAIGFGWSAGALGPASFAGYSALNVHVFAGAALALIVAAHLALRWEQRPPLGKALSRRAALRIGALGVGALALTPLVDSFEPLRRLTGSKHAGSFTGNDLP
;
A
#
# COMPACT_ATOMS: atom_id res chain seq x y z
N MET A 1 -7.39 -5.29 -17.46
CA MET A 1 -6.66 -6.55 -17.21
C MET A 1 -7.63 -7.71 -17.05
N PRO A 2 -7.27 -8.95 -17.42
CA PRO A 2 -8.02 -10.14 -17.04
C PRO A 2 -8.08 -10.26 -15.52
N ARG A 3 -9.14 -10.87 -14.98
CA ARG A 3 -9.32 -11.05 -13.52
C ARG A 3 -8.09 -11.69 -12.86
N ARG A 4 -7.52 -12.71 -13.51
CA ARG A 4 -6.36 -13.47 -13.02
C ARG A 4 -5.09 -12.61 -12.93
N LEU A 5 -4.75 -11.88 -14.00
CA LEU A 5 -3.59 -10.98 -14.00
C LEU A 5 -3.73 -9.91 -12.91
N THR A 6 -4.94 -9.36 -12.74
CA THR A 6 -5.22 -8.37 -11.70
C THR A 6 -4.95 -8.94 -10.31
N ASN A 7 -5.41 -10.17 -10.03
CA ASN A 7 -5.18 -10.82 -8.74
C ASN A 7 -3.69 -11.12 -8.50
N LEU A 8 -2.95 -11.57 -9.51
CA LEU A 8 -1.50 -11.80 -9.39
C LEU A 8 -0.73 -10.49 -9.19
N SER A 9 -1.08 -9.42 -9.91
CA SER A 9 -0.49 -8.10 -9.69
C SER A 9 -0.76 -7.60 -8.28
N LEU A 10 -1.99 -7.75 -7.77
CA LEU A 10 -2.31 -7.38 -6.39
C LEU A 10 -1.56 -8.21 -5.36
N LEU A 11 -1.40 -9.52 -5.59
CA LEU A 11 -0.59 -10.37 -4.72
C LEU A 11 0.86 -9.88 -4.71
N ALA A 12 1.47 -9.69 -5.88
CA ALA A 12 2.86 -9.21 -5.99
C ALA A 12 3.06 -7.85 -5.32
N LEU A 13 2.17 -6.89 -5.57
CA LEU A 13 2.20 -5.56 -4.95
C LEU A 13 2.05 -5.63 -3.44
N THR A 14 1.09 -6.43 -2.95
CA THR A 14 0.87 -6.58 -1.50
C THR A 14 2.05 -7.26 -0.83
N THR A 15 2.59 -8.33 -1.41
CA THR A 15 3.80 -8.99 -0.90
C THR A 15 5.00 -8.04 -0.90
N GLY A 16 5.18 -7.26 -1.97
CA GLY A 16 6.24 -6.25 -2.03
C GLY A 16 6.08 -5.16 -0.98
N LEU A 17 4.84 -4.70 -0.72
CA LEU A 17 4.54 -3.72 0.33
C LEU A 17 4.85 -4.26 1.71
N VAL A 18 4.44 -5.49 2.02
CA VAL A 18 4.76 -6.14 3.30
C VAL A 18 6.28 -6.29 3.44
N GLY A 19 6.97 -6.79 2.42
CA GLY A 19 8.41 -6.98 2.46
C GLY A 19 9.19 -5.67 2.64
N SER A 20 8.86 -4.65 1.85
CA SER A 20 9.50 -3.33 1.96
C SER A 20 9.13 -2.60 3.26
N GLY A 21 7.91 -2.76 3.77
CA GLY A 21 7.47 -2.16 5.03
C GLY A 21 8.14 -2.80 6.26
N VAL A 22 8.16 -4.15 6.31
CA VAL A 22 8.86 -4.89 7.36
C VAL A 22 10.37 -4.65 7.29
N GLY A 23 10.95 -4.66 6.08
CA GLY A 23 12.36 -4.36 5.88
C GLY A 23 12.72 -2.95 6.34
N GLY A 24 11.90 -1.94 5.98
CA GLY A 24 12.08 -0.56 6.45
C GLY A 24 11.93 -0.39 7.96
N TRP A 25 11.22 -1.28 8.63
CA TRP A 25 11.01 -1.23 10.09
C TRP A 25 12.12 -1.94 10.88
N VAL A 26 12.66 -3.04 10.36
CA VAL A 26 13.59 -3.91 11.10
C VAL A 26 15.06 -3.64 10.73
N LEU A 27 15.35 -3.22 9.50
CA LEU A 27 16.72 -3.06 9.03
C LEU A 27 17.32 -1.70 9.46
N PRO A 28 18.65 -1.64 9.60
CA PRO A 28 19.39 -0.38 9.74
C PRO A 28 19.09 0.59 8.59
N LEU A 29 19.16 1.90 8.86
CA LEU A 29 18.72 2.95 7.94
C LEU A 29 19.50 2.98 6.62
N ASP A 30 20.81 2.71 6.68
CA ASP A 30 21.71 2.62 5.54
C ASP A 30 21.33 1.48 4.58
N VAL A 31 20.78 0.39 5.11
CA VAL A 31 20.26 -0.74 4.34
C VAL A 31 18.81 -0.49 3.89
N ALA A 32 17.99 0.10 4.75
CA ALA A 32 16.56 0.33 4.52
C ALA A 32 16.28 1.48 3.54
N GLY A 33 17.24 2.39 3.32
CA GLY A 33 17.08 3.59 2.50
C GLY A 33 16.35 3.36 1.15
N PRO A 34 16.75 2.38 0.33
CA PRO A 34 16.08 2.06 -0.94
C PRO A 34 14.66 1.50 -0.79
N LEU A 35 14.31 0.93 0.37
CA LEU A 35 12.99 0.32 0.59
C LEU A 35 11.87 1.35 0.73
N TYR A 36 12.16 2.56 1.23
CA TYR A 36 11.15 3.61 1.38
C TYR A 36 10.56 4.10 0.05
N PRO A 37 11.36 4.52 -0.96
CA PRO A 37 10.80 4.90 -2.26
C PRO A 37 10.17 3.71 -2.98
N LEU A 38 10.71 2.50 -2.80
CA LEU A 38 10.09 1.29 -3.34
C LEU A 38 8.71 1.04 -2.71
N HIS A 39 8.58 1.11 -1.39
CA HIS A 39 7.32 0.95 -0.68
C HIS A 39 6.27 1.95 -1.17
N ARG A 40 6.67 3.21 -1.34
CA ARG A 40 5.82 4.28 -1.89
C ARG A 40 5.36 3.96 -3.32
N ALA A 41 6.27 3.59 -4.21
CA ALA A 41 5.92 3.22 -5.58
C ALA A 41 4.98 2.00 -5.63
N LEU A 42 5.21 0.99 -4.80
CA LEU A 42 4.33 -0.17 -4.68
C LEU A 42 2.94 0.21 -4.13
N ALA A 43 2.85 1.16 -3.20
CA ALA A 43 1.59 1.64 -2.66
C ALA A 43 0.75 2.35 -3.73
N ILE A 44 1.38 3.22 -4.53
CA ILE A 44 0.74 3.86 -5.68
C ILE A 44 0.28 2.80 -6.69
N GLY A 45 1.14 1.84 -7.03
CA GLY A 45 0.79 0.72 -7.90
C GLY A 45 -0.41 -0.08 -7.37
N LEU A 46 -0.48 -0.32 -6.05
CA LEU A 46 -1.60 -1.00 -5.41
C LEU A 46 -2.90 -0.19 -5.57
N VAL A 47 -2.87 1.13 -5.32
CA VAL A 47 -4.04 2.00 -5.49
C VAL A 47 -4.55 1.97 -6.93
N LEU A 48 -3.67 2.09 -7.92
CA LEU A 48 -4.03 2.01 -9.34
C LEU A 48 -4.64 0.64 -9.70
N ALA A 49 -4.03 -0.44 -9.22
CA ALA A 49 -4.53 -1.80 -9.44
C ALA A 49 -5.91 -2.03 -8.79
N LEU A 50 -6.16 -1.42 -7.63
CA LEU A 50 -7.44 -1.49 -6.93
C LEU A 50 -8.52 -0.66 -7.60
N ALA A 51 -8.20 0.55 -8.07
CA ALA A 51 -9.10 1.36 -8.88
C ALA A 51 -9.57 0.56 -10.11
N TRP A 52 -8.65 -0.15 -10.76
CA TRP A 52 -9.00 -1.08 -11.84
C TRP A 52 -9.89 -2.25 -11.35
N LYS A 53 -9.55 -2.88 -10.23
CA LYS A 53 -10.30 -4.02 -9.67
C LYS A 53 -11.70 -3.62 -9.20
N ALA A 54 -11.93 -2.37 -8.80
CA ALA A 54 -13.22 -1.91 -8.28
C ALA A 54 -14.38 -2.19 -9.24
N GLY A 55 -14.20 -1.98 -10.55
CA GLY A 55 -15.23 -2.29 -11.56
C GLY A 55 -15.58 -3.78 -11.63
N ILE A 56 -14.58 -4.66 -11.44
CA ILE A 56 -14.76 -6.12 -11.41
C ILE A 56 -15.42 -6.54 -10.09
N ALA A 57 -14.97 -5.96 -8.98
CA ALA A 57 -15.46 -6.24 -7.64
C ALA A 57 -16.94 -5.87 -7.49
N ARG A 58 -17.37 -4.70 -7.99
CA ARG A 58 -18.79 -4.27 -7.98
C ARG A 58 -19.72 -5.30 -8.61
N ARG A 59 -19.36 -5.81 -9.80
CA ARG A 59 -20.14 -6.86 -10.48
C ARG A 59 -20.14 -8.18 -9.72
N SER A 60 -19.05 -8.53 -9.04
CA SER A 60 -18.98 -9.74 -8.22
C SER A 60 -19.81 -9.62 -6.95
N LEU A 61 -19.78 -8.45 -6.32
CA LEU A 61 -20.49 -8.16 -5.08
C LEU A 61 -22.00 -8.19 -5.29
N ALA A 62 -22.50 -7.56 -6.36
CA ALA A 62 -23.92 -7.58 -6.71
C ALA A 62 -24.49 -9.00 -6.87
N ARG A 63 -23.67 -9.97 -7.32
CA ARG A 63 -24.08 -11.37 -7.44
C ARG A 63 -24.03 -12.14 -6.12
N ARG A 64 -23.16 -11.75 -5.18
CA ARG A 64 -22.84 -12.56 -3.99
C ARG A 64 -23.50 -12.05 -2.72
N LEU A 65 -23.77 -10.74 -2.64
CA LEU A 65 -24.50 -10.14 -1.52
C LEU A 65 -25.83 -10.85 -1.23
N PRO A 66 -26.70 -11.15 -2.22
CA PRO A 66 -27.96 -11.83 -1.95
C PRO A 66 -27.80 -13.29 -1.47
N ARG A 67 -26.60 -13.87 -1.62
CA ARG A 67 -26.31 -15.28 -1.27
C ARG A 67 -25.64 -15.42 0.10
N GLY A 68 -25.37 -14.32 0.82
CA GLY A 68 -24.76 -14.38 2.14
C GLY A 68 -23.34 -14.94 2.16
N ASP A 69 -22.54 -14.74 1.10
CA ASP A 69 -21.16 -15.26 1.02
C ASP A 69 -20.26 -14.59 2.07
N GLU A 70 -19.92 -15.30 3.15
CA GLU A 70 -19.15 -14.81 4.31
C GLU A 70 -17.81 -14.18 3.94
N SER A 71 -17.20 -14.61 2.83
CA SER A 71 -15.95 -14.01 2.35
C SER A 71 -16.07 -12.53 1.97
N ILE A 72 -17.29 -12.03 1.74
CA ILE A 72 -17.56 -10.62 1.48
C ILE A 72 -17.17 -9.82 2.72
N ALA A 73 -17.51 -10.32 3.92
CA ALA A 73 -17.15 -9.66 5.17
C ALA A 73 -15.63 -9.57 5.32
N VAL A 74 -14.91 -10.67 5.10
CA VAL A 74 -13.44 -10.69 5.13
C VAL A 74 -12.85 -9.71 4.11
N GLY A 75 -13.39 -9.68 2.89
CA GLY A 75 -12.96 -8.74 1.85
C GLY A 75 -13.25 -7.28 2.17
N ALA A 76 -14.38 -7.00 2.83
CA ALA A 76 -14.76 -5.65 3.28
C ALA A 76 -13.86 -5.17 4.42
N VAL A 77 -13.58 -6.05 5.39
CA VAL A 77 -12.63 -5.77 6.48
C VAL A 77 -11.22 -5.51 5.93
N ALA A 78 -10.77 -6.31 4.96
CA ALA A 78 -9.49 -6.09 4.28
C ALA A 78 -9.45 -4.72 3.55
N ALA A 79 -10.53 -4.37 2.85
CA ALA A 79 -10.63 -3.09 2.16
C ALA A 79 -10.62 -1.90 3.13
N LEU A 80 -11.35 -2.00 4.24
CA LEU A 80 -11.36 -0.97 5.28
C LEU A 80 -9.98 -0.81 5.91
N ALA A 81 -9.34 -1.91 6.33
CA ALA A 81 -8.00 -1.90 6.90
C ALA A 81 -6.97 -1.30 5.92
N LEU A 82 -7.10 -1.59 4.63
CA LEU A 82 -6.27 -0.97 3.60
C LEU A 82 -6.51 0.55 3.49
N VAL A 83 -7.76 1.01 3.46
CA VAL A 83 -8.06 2.44 3.39
C VAL A 83 -7.49 3.18 4.60
N VAL A 84 -7.63 2.60 5.81
CA VAL A 84 -7.03 3.15 7.03
C VAL A 84 -5.50 3.20 6.92
N SER A 85 -4.87 2.09 6.50
CA SER A 85 -3.42 2.03 6.31
C SER A 85 -2.92 3.08 5.31
N LEU A 86 -3.60 3.22 4.15
CA LEU A 86 -3.27 4.24 3.15
C LEU A 86 -3.45 5.66 3.69
N ALA A 87 -4.56 5.95 4.37
CA ALA A 87 -4.81 7.28 4.93
C ALA A 87 -3.73 7.68 5.93
N ILE A 88 -3.32 6.76 6.81
CA ILE A 88 -2.24 7.02 7.78
C ILE A 88 -0.89 7.17 7.07
N GLY A 89 -0.59 6.30 6.10
CA GLY A 89 0.68 6.35 5.35
C GLY A 89 0.83 7.65 4.56
N PHE A 90 -0.20 8.03 3.79
CA PHE A 90 -0.21 9.30 3.07
C PHE A 90 -0.20 10.50 4.03
N GLY A 91 -0.98 10.45 5.11
CA GLY A 91 -0.97 11.51 6.11
C GLY A 91 0.39 11.71 6.77
N TRP A 92 1.11 10.62 7.05
CA TRP A 92 2.49 10.68 7.55
C TRP A 92 3.46 11.27 6.52
N SER A 93 3.42 10.77 5.27
CA SER A 93 4.30 11.26 4.20
C SER A 93 4.04 12.73 3.86
N ALA A 94 2.78 13.16 3.82
CA ALA A 94 2.41 14.56 3.58
C ALA A 94 2.64 15.47 4.80
N GLY A 95 3.16 14.95 5.91
CA GLY A 95 3.37 15.69 7.15
C GLY A 95 2.11 16.09 7.92
N ALA A 96 0.92 15.72 7.44
CA ALA A 96 -0.36 15.95 8.10
C ALA A 96 -0.52 15.15 9.42
N LEU A 97 0.17 14.01 9.51
CA LEU A 97 0.29 13.20 10.73
C LEU A 97 1.73 13.23 11.25
N GLY A 98 1.89 12.99 12.54
CA GLY A 98 3.16 13.12 13.24
C GLY A 98 3.34 12.14 14.40
N PRO A 99 4.42 12.31 15.18
CA PRO A 99 4.83 11.35 16.20
C PRO A 99 3.88 11.18 17.39
N ALA A 100 2.88 12.07 17.56
CA ALA A 100 1.91 12.01 18.66
C ALA A 100 0.45 12.13 18.17
N SER A 101 0.18 11.82 16.89
CA SER A 101 -1.16 11.99 16.30
C SER A 101 -2.23 11.08 16.88
N PHE A 102 -1.88 10.00 17.57
CA PHE A 102 -2.84 9.02 18.09
C PHE A 102 -2.63 8.76 19.57
N ALA A 103 -3.16 9.63 20.43
CA ALA A 103 -3.09 9.49 21.89
C ALA A 103 -1.67 9.19 22.41
N GLY A 104 -0.68 9.91 21.88
CA GLY A 104 0.74 9.73 22.21
C GLY A 104 1.49 8.70 21.37
N TYR A 105 0.80 7.90 20.53
CA TYR A 105 1.44 7.04 19.55
C TYR A 105 1.75 7.78 18.24
N SER A 106 2.89 7.45 17.67
CA SER A 106 3.29 7.88 16.33
C SER A 106 2.38 7.27 15.29
N ALA A 107 1.94 8.10 14.34
CA ALA A 107 1.20 7.63 13.17
C ALA A 107 1.98 6.57 12.39
N LEU A 108 3.32 6.60 12.41
CA LEU A 108 4.15 5.55 11.82
C LEU A 108 3.97 4.20 12.52
N ASN A 109 3.93 4.17 13.85
CA ASN A 109 3.71 2.93 14.62
C ASN A 109 2.32 2.36 14.34
N VAL A 110 1.30 3.23 14.33
CA VAL A 110 -0.07 2.84 14.01
C VAL A 110 -0.16 2.30 12.57
N HIS A 111 0.53 2.91 11.62
CA HIS A 111 0.61 2.42 10.23
C HIS A 111 1.24 1.03 10.15
N VAL A 112 2.34 0.79 10.89
CA VAL A 112 3.00 -0.53 10.95
C VAL A 112 2.06 -1.59 11.52
N PHE A 113 1.39 -1.32 12.65
CA PHE A 113 0.43 -2.27 13.24
C PHE A 113 -0.77 -2.53 12.32
N ALA A 114 -1.31 -1.48 11.70
CA ALA A 114 -2.39 -1.62 10.71
C ALA A 114 -1.94 -2.44 9.49
N GLY A 115 -0.72 -2.21 9.00
CA GLY A 115 -0.12 -2.96 7.90
C GLY A 115 0.07 -4.44 8.23
N ALA A 116 0.56 -4.75 9.44
CA ALA A 116 0.72 -6.12 9.92
C ALA A 116 -0.64 -6.83 10.05
N ALA A 117 -1.64 -6.18 10.66
CA ALA A 117 -3.00 -6.70 10.75
C ALA A 117 -3.61 -6.94 9.37
N LEU A 118 -3.45 -5.98 8.44
CA LEU A 118 -3.89 -6.12 7.06
C LEU A 118 -3.22 -7.30 6.35
N ALA A 119 -1.92 -7.51 6.56
CA ALA A 119 -1.20 -8.65 5.97
C ALA A 119 -1.79 -9.99 6.43
N LEU A 120 -2.10 -10.13 7.72
CA LEU A 120 -2.76 -11.32 8.27
C LEU A 120 -4.17 -11.52 7.68
N ILE A 121 -4.96 -10.45 7.58
CA ILE A 121 -6.30 -10.51 6.98
C ILE A 121 -6.23 -10.91 5.50
N VAL A 122 -5.27 -10.36 4.74
CA VAL A 122 -5.07 -10.72 3.33
C VAL A 122 -4.61 -12.17 3.19
N ALA A 123 -3.74 -12.66 4.07
CA ALA A 123 -3.33 -14.06 4.09
C ALA A 123 -4.52 -15.00 4.37
N ALA A 124 -5.36 -14.66 5.35
CA ALA A 124 -6.59 -15.38 5.64
C ALA A 124 -7.55 -15.35 4.44
N HIS A 125 -7.75 -14.17 3.83
CA HIS A 125 -8.55 -14.03 2.62
C HIS A 125 -8.04 -14.92 1.48
N LEU A 126 -6.72 -14.98 1.28
CA LEU A 126 -6.08 -15.81 0.27
C LEU A 126 -6.26 -17.30 0.57
N ALA A 127 -6.11 -17.73 1.82
CA ALA A 127 -6.31 -19.12 2.24
C ALA A 127 -7.75 -19.59 1.97
N LEU A 128 -8.74 -18.75 2.27
CA LEU A 128 -10.17 -19.02 2.01
C LEU A 128 -10.53 -18.99 0.51
N ARG A 129 -9.69 -18.38 -0.32
CA ARG A 129 -9.96 -18.11 -1.74
C ARG A 129 -8.89 -18.70 -2.66
N TRP A 130 -8.14 -19.71 -2.19
CA TRP A 130 -7.00 -20.22 -2.92
C TRP A 130 -7.42 -20.85 -4.27
N GLU A 131 -7.31 -20.06 -5.34
CA GLU A 131 -7.43 -20.57 -6.70
C GLU A 131 -6.13 -21.33 -7.03
N GLN A 132 -6.24 -22.59 -7.47
CA GLN A 132 -5.09 -23.42 -7.85
C GLN A 132 -4.15 -22.63 -8.80
N ARG A 133 -2.87 -22.57 -8.43
CA ARG A 133 -1.82 -21.84 -9.17
C ARG A 133 -1.67 -22.45 -10.57
N PRO A 134 -1.92 -21.72 -11.67
CA PRO A 134 -1.63 -22.23 -13.00
C PRO A 134 -0.13 -22.06 -13.32
N PRO A 135 0.41 -22.86 -14.27
CA PRO A 135 1.79 -22.72 -14.70
C PRO A 135 2.08 -21.32 -15.25
N LEU A 136 3.13 -20.68 -14.75
CA LEU A 136 3.52 -19.28 -15.03
C LEU A 136 3.59 -18.96 -16.54
N GLY A 137 3.90 -19.95 -17.39
CA GLY A 137 4.00 -19.81 -18.84
C GLY A 137 2.71 -19.38 -19.55
N LYS A 138 1.52 -19.63 -18.98
CA LYS A 138 0.23 -19.17 -19.57
C LYS A 138 -0.18 -17.76 -19.14
N ALA A 139 0.47 -17.20 -18.11
CA ALA A 139 0.12 -15.89 -17.55
C ALA A 139 0.88 -14.72 -18.20
N LEU A 140 2.06 -14.98 -18.78
CA LEU A 140 2.95 -13.99 -19.37
C LEU A 140 2.76 -13.91 -20.89
N SER A 141 1.78 -13.10 -21.31
CA SER A 141 1.64 -12.69 -22.72
C SER A 141 2.21 -11.29 -22.94
N ARG A 142 2.52 -10.91 -24.19
CA ARG A 142 2.94 -9.53 -24.54
C ARG A 142 1.97 -8.48 -23.99
N ARG A 143 0.66 -8.75 -24.06
CA ARG A 143 -0.38 -7.86 -23.52
C ARG A 143 -0.37 -7.80 -21.99
N ALA A 144 -0.01 -8.88 -21.30
CA ALA A 144 0.16 -8.88 -19.85
C ALA A 144 1.40 -8.06 -19.45
N ALA A 145 2.53 -8.27 -20.15
CA ALA A 145 3.76 -7.50 -19.94
C ALA A 145 3.52 -6.00 -20.13
N LEU A 146 2.85 -5.58 -21.21
CA LEU A 146 2.49 -4.16 -21.43
C LEU A 146 1.60 -3.59 -20.33
N ARG A 147 0.66 -4.37 -19.81
CA ARG A 147 -0.26 -3.92 -18.75
C ARG A 147 0.43 -3.80 -17.39
N ILE A 148 1.30 -4.75 -17.05
CA ILE A 148 2.14 -4.67 -15.85
C ILE A 148 3.15 -3.52 -15.99
N GLY A 149 3.76 -3.37 -17.17
CA GLY A 149 4.66 -2.27 -17.49
C GLY A 149 3.98 -0.91 -17.35
N ALA A 150 2.78 -0.73 -17.91
CA ALA A 150 2.01 0.51 -17.76
C ALA A 150 1.63 0.80 -16.30
N LEU A 151 1.32 -0.23 -15.51
CA LEU A 151 1.09 -0.09 -14.08
C LEU A 151 2.35 0.39 -13.36
N GLY A 152 3.50 -0.21 -13.67
CA GLY A 152 4.80 0.18 -13.12
C GLY A 152 5.21 1.60 -13.51
N VAL A 153 5.09 1.95 -14.80
CA VAL A 153 5.37 3.29 -15.32
C VAL A 153 4.45 4.31 -14.66
N GLY A 154 3.15 4.04 -14.60
CA GLY A 154 2.19 4.93 -13.93
C GLY A 154 2.49 5.10 -12.45
N ALA A 155 2.88 4.03 -11.75
CA ALA A 155 3.27 4.12 -10.35
C ALA A 155 4.51 5.00 -10.16
N LEU A 156 5.55 4.78 -10.95
CA LEU A 156 6.80 5.56 -10.90
C LEU A 156 6.59 7.03 -11.30
N ALA A 157 5.77 7.29 -12.32
CA ALA A 157 5.49 8.65 -12.79
C ALA A 157 4.68 9.47 -11.78
N LEU A 158 3.92 8.82 -10.90
CA LEU A 158 3.15 9.47 -9.85
C LEU A 158 3.93 9.59 -8.53
N THR A 159 5.08 8.93 -8.38
CA THR A 159 5.92 9.07 -7.17
C THR A 159 6.31 10.53 -6.92
N PRO A 160 6.80 11.32 -7.89
CA PRO A 160 7.16 12.72 -7.66
C PRO A 160 6.00 13.59 -7.17
N LEU A 161 4.77 13.26 -7.55
CA LEU A 161 3.58 13.96 -7.05
C LEU A 161 3.40 13.72 -5.55
N VAL A 162 3.58 12.48 -5.08
CA VAL A 162 3.54 12.18 -3.64
C VAL A 162 4.69 12.86 -2.91
N ASP A 163 5.89 12.85 -3.51
CA ASP A 163 7.09 13.49 -2.96
C ASP A 163 6.92 15.01 -2.86
N SER A 164 6.12 15.64 -3.74
CA SER A 164 5.82 17.08 -3.67
C SER A 164 5.04 17.48 -2.42
N PHE A 165 4.33 16.55 -1.79
CA PHE A 165 3.63 16.78 -0.53
C PHE A 165 4.51 16.50 0.68
N GLU A 166 5.68 15.87 0.50
CA GLU A 166 6.60 15.56 1.59
C GLU A 166 7.25 16.88 2.07
N PRO A 167 6.92 17.38 3.28
CA PRO A 167 7.69 18.48 3.83
C PRO A 167 9.13 18.01 4.01
N LEU A 168 10.10 18.92 4.13
CA LEU A 168 11.53 18.66 4.43
C LEU A 168 11.76 17.98 5.81
N ARG A 169 10.96 16.99 6.21
CA ARG A 169 11.22 16.07 7.31
C ARG A 169 12.35 15.15 6.87
N ARG A 170 13.40 15.09 7.69
CA ARG A 170 14.45 14.08 7.47
C ARG A 170 13.81 12.70 7.58
N LEU A 171 14.40 11.71 6.88
CA LEU A 171 14.02 10.30 6.92
C LEU A 171 13.84 9.74 8.36
N THR A 172 14.47 10.38 9.35
CA THR A 172 14.43 10.05 10.78
C THR A 172 13.22 10.62 11.54
N GLY A 173 12.33 11.36 10.88
CA GLY A 173 11.20 12.04 11.54
C GLY A 173 11.59 13.26 12.38
N SER A 174 12.87 13.65 12.39
CA SER A 174 13.32 14.88 13.04
C SER A 174 12.97 16.10 12.17
N LYS A 175 12.62 17.20 12.83
CA LYS A 175 12.33 18.48 12.18
C LYS A 175 13.58 19.03 11.47
N HIS A 176 13.37 19.85 10.44
CA HIS A 176 14.46 20.47 9.67
C HIS A 176 15.35 21.37 10.54
N ALA A 177 16.63 21.54 10.15
CA ALA A 177 17.50 22.56 10.74
C ALA A 177 16.92 23.95 10.42
N GLY A 178 16.22 24.56 11.37
CA GLY A 178 15.38 25.75 11.14
C GLY A 178 14.03 25.68 11.86
N SER A 179 13.60 24.51 12.35
CA SER A 179 12.36 24.41 13.13
C SER A 179 12.41 25.06 14.53
N PHE A 180 13.57 25.58 14.92
CA PHE A 180 13.83 26.31 16.17
C PHE A 180 14.29 27.76 15.93
N THR A 181 14.35 28.24 14.68
CA THR A 181 14.65 29.66 14.37
C THR A 181 13.41 30.54 14.42
N GLY A 182 12.26 29.99 14.83
CA GLY A 182 10.99 30.73 14.95
C GLY A 182 10.94 31.72 16.13
N ASN A 183 12.00 31.81 16.94
CA ASN A 183 12.14 32.80 17.99
C ASN A 183 13.03 33.99 17.59
N ASP A 184 13.53 34.04 16.35
CA ASP A 184 14.20 35.22 15.81
C ASP A 184 13.14 36.25 15.36
N LEU A 185 12.42 36.80 16.33
CA LEU A 185 11.72 38.09 16.20
C LEU A 185 12.55 39.11 17.00
N PRO A 186 12.68 40.37 16.53
CA PRO A 186 13.38 41.41 17.28
C PRO A 186 12.74 41.67 18.66
#